data_AF-A0AA37I3V6-F1
#
_entry.id   AF-A0AA37I3V6-F1
#
_cell.length_a   1.000
_cell.length_b   1.000
_cell.length_c   1.000
_cell.angle_alpha   90.00
_cell.angle_beta   90.00
_cell.angle_gamma   90.00
#
_symmetry.space_group_name_H-M   'P 1'
#
loop_
_entity.id
_entity.type
_entity.pdbx_description
1 polymer ?
#
loop_
_entity_poly.entity_id
_entity_poly.type
_entity_poly.pdbx_seq_one_letter_code
_entity_poly.pdbx_strand_id
1 'polypeptide(L)'
;MRMNPFFNIILKMTIPSYLIMMNSHASNSTILSVTYDVYYQKFEEEPKQEKDLMRLDIGENSSQFVSVIGEFLAKNKSDVVSKRVKNPYVGYASMRDEVFKNTPKSGYMQFVHMPGWISCRDKIDGLFDWQLQEGDTIVCEYTCHKAITTFRGRTWTVWYTLGLPYSDGPWKFCGLPGLILYASDSEGCFRFNCIGIEKGDGHDIKMKTPKSGVIDTYMPERVAEIMMLEYWDPSAHFSQMTGMSGQVTRMWDPQGNEVKIVPKTRILYEKFPGVNVKKKYPQKKSSTKKKK
;
A
#
# COMPACT_ATOMS: atom_id res chain seq x y z
N MET A 1 -58.46 -58.33 34.66
CA MET A 1 -58.69 -57.12 35.48
C MET A 1 -57.31 -56.54 35.80
N ARG A 2 -57.00 -55.32 35.31
CA ARG A 2 -55.97 -54.31 35.74
C ARG A 2 -54.58 -54.81 36.23
N MET A 3 -53.42 -54.20 36.02
CA MET A 3 -52.90 -52.97 35.37
C MET A 3 -51.34 -53.06 35.48
N ASN A 4 -50.65 -52.42 34.53
CA ASN A 4 -49.21 -52.10 34.40
C ASN A 4 -48.50 -51.48 35.65
N PRO A 5 -47.17 -51.16 35.66
CA PRO A 5 -46.14 -51.32 34.61
C PRO A 5 -44.72 -51.79 35.07
N PHE A 6 -43.91 -52.19 34.09
CA PHE A 6 -42.44 -52.34 34.18
C PHE A 6 -41.74 -50.98 34.04
N PHE A 7 -40.79 -50.68 34.94
CA PHE A 7 -39.83 -49.58 34.80
C PHE A 7 -38.54 -50.11 34.16
N ASN A 8 -38.18 -49.61 32.98
CA ASN A 8 -36.86 -49.81 32.37
C ASN A 8 -36.15 -48.46 32.31
N ILE A 9 -35.03 -48.35 33.03
CA ILE A 9 -34.15 -47.16 33.05
C ILE A 9 -33.23 -47.26 31.84
N ILE A 10 -33.45 -46.40 30.84
CA ILE A 10 -32.51 -46.17 29.74
C ILE A 10 -31.67 -44.94 30.08
N LEU A 11 -30.38 -45.16 30.35
CA LEU A 11 -29.38 -44.12 30.55
C LEU A 11 -29.09 -43.42 29.21
N LYS A 12 -29.73 -42.27 28.95
CA LYS A 12 -29.40 -41.42 27.80
C LYS A 12 -28.11 -40.65 28.11
N MET A 13 -26.97 -41.15 27.65
CA MET A 13 -25.76 -40.34 27.47
C MET A 13 -26.01 -39.31 26.37
N THR A 14 -26.28 -38.08 26.78
CA THR A 14 -26.29 -36.91 25.90
C THR A 14 -24.84 -36.50 25.71
N ILE A 15 -24.30 -36.77 24.52
CA ILE A 15 -23.03 -36.18 24.09
C ILE A 15 -23.30 -34.67 23.94
N PRO A 16 -22.60 -33.79 24.68
CA PRO A 16 -22.73 -32.36 24.45
C PRO A 16 -22.28 -32.10 23.02
N SER A 17 -23.17 -31.53 22.22
CA SER A 17 -22.86 -30.90 20.95
C SER A 17 -21.79 -29.84 21.22
N TYR A 18 -20.52 -30.20 21.02
CA TYR A 18 -19.48 -29.22 20.78
C TYR A 18 -19.91 -28.49 19.52
N LEU A 19 -20.48 -27.31 19.73
CA LEU A 19 -20.51 -26.24 18.76
C LEU A 19 -19.05 -26.05 18.36
N ILE A 20 -18.65 -26.68 17.26
CA ILE A 20 -17.43 -26.31 16.55
C ILE A 20 -17.73 -24.87 16.10
N MET A 21 -17.36 -23.90 16.93
CA MET A 21 -17.02 -22.59 16.44
C MET A 21 -15.85 -22.83 15.50
N MET A 22 -16.15 -23.09 14.23
CA MET A 22 -15.24 -22.74 13.17
C MET A 22 -15.10 -21.22 13.28
N ASN A 23 -14.14 -20.77 14.08
CA ASN A 23 -13.40 -19.59 13.70
C ASN A 23 -12.75 -19.96 12.37
N SER A 24 -13.50 -19.78 11.28
CA SER A 24 -12.91 -19.58 9.97
C SER A 24 -12.20 -18.24 10.03
N HIS A 25 -11.05 -18.21 10.70
CA HIS A 25 -9.96 -17.42 10.18
C HIS A 25 -9.68 -18.05 8.82
N ALA A 26 -10.40 -17.57 7.79
CA ALA A 26 -10.03 -17.84 6.41
C ALA A 26 -8.54 -17.56 6.35
N SER A 27 -7.74 -18.60 6.08
CA SER A 27 -6.31 -18.43 5.90
C SER A 27 -6.18 -17.42 4.76
N ASN A 28 -5.73 -16.20 5.06
CA ASN A 28 -5.44 -15.18 4.05
C ASN A 28 -4.12 -15.55 3.35
N SER A 29 -3.99 -16.80 2.93
CA SER A 29 -2.83 -17.32 2.24
C SER A 29 -2.89 -16.87 0.78
N THR A 30 -1.74 -16.44 0.27
CA THR A 30 -1.60 -15.99 -1.11
C THR A 30 -1.87 -17.15 -2.09
N ILE A 31 -2.83 -16.96 -2.99
CA ILE A 31 -3.20 -17.91 -4.05
C ILE A 31 -2.70 -17.46 -5.42
N LEU A 32 -2.48 -16.16 -5.61
CA LEU A 32 -1.96 -15.56 -6.85
C LEU A 32 -1.00 -14.42 -6.49
N SER A 33 0.14 -14.34 -7.15
CA SER A 33 1.09 -13.25 -7.03
C SER A 33 1.29 -12.59 -8.39
N VAL A 34 1.16 -11.26 -8.45
CA VAL A 34 1.26 -10.48 -9.68
C VAL A 34 2.35 -9.43 -9.51
N THR A 35 3.35 -9.44 -10.39
CA THR A 35 4.50 -8.55 -10.31
C THR A 35 4.35 -7.41 -11.30
N TYR A 36 4.61 -6.19 -10.84
CA TYR A 36 4.53 -4.96 -11.61
C TYR A 36 5.88 -4.24 -11.65
N ASP A 37 6.27 -3.83 -12.85
CA ASP A 37 7.21 -2.72 -13.03
C ASP A 37 6.47 -1.41 -12.76
N VAL A 38 6.95 -0.64 -11.78
CA VAL A 38 6.35 0.64 -11.41
C VAL A 38 7.31 1.78 -11.68
N TYR A 39 6.87 2.73 -12.50
CA TYR A 39 7.58 3.96 -12.79
C TYR A 39 6.87 5.11 -12.10
N TYR A 40 7.64 5.95 -11.41
CA TYR A 40 7.09 7.11 -10.74
C TYR A 40 8.05 8.31 -10.75
N GLN A 41 7.50 9.51 -10.95
CA GLN A 41 8.20 10.75 -10.71
C GLN A 41 8.01 11.15 -9.25
N LYS A 42 9.11 11.26 -8.51
CA LYS A 42 9.05 11.50 -7.07
C LYS A 42 8.87 12.96 -6.71
N PHE A 43 9.45 13.88 -7.47
CA PHE A 43 9.53 15.30 -7.15
C PHE A 43 9.13 16.21 -8.32
N GLU A 44 8.50 17.35 -8.03
CA GLU A 44 8.18 18.37 -9.05
C GLU A 44 9.45 18.98 -9.65
N GLU A 45 10.47 19.19 -8.83
CA GLU A 45 11.72 19.85 -9.22
C GLU A 45 12.65 18.96 -10.05
N GLU A 46 12.36 17.66 -10.11
CA GLU A 46 13.18 16.66 -10.80
C GLU A 46 12.30 15.80 -11.72
N PRO A 47 12.32 16.02 -13.05
CA PRO A 47 11.51 15.24 -14.00
C PRO A 47 12.03 13.80 -14.18
N LYS A 48 12.91 13.34 -13.29
CA LYS A 48 13.47 11.99 -13.32
C LYS A 48 12.43 11.00 -12.80
N GLN A 49 12.19 9.96 -13.59
CA GLN A 49 11.45 8.80 -13.11
C GLN A 49 12.37 7.83 -12.36
N GLU A 50 11.84 7.33 -11.25
CA GLU A 50 12.38 6.20 -10.51
C GLU A 50 11.61 4.93 -10.91
N LYS A 51 12.24 3.77 -10.68
CA LYS A 51 11.67 2.46 -10.95
C LYS A 51 11.68 1.61 -9.69
N ASP A 52 10.58 0.92 -9.40
CA ASP A 52 10.45 -0.09 -8.35
C ASP A 52 9.80 -1.36 -8.93
N LEU A 53 9.99 -2.48 -8.22
CA LEU A 53 9.32 -3.76 -8.45
C LEU A 53 8.31 -3.97 -7.34
N MET A 54 7.03 -3.91 -7.69
CA MET A 54 5.92 -4.10 -6.75
C MET A 54 5.24 -5.46 -7.00
N ARG A 55 4.73 -6.08 -5.93
CA ARG A 55 3.98 -7.33 -6.00
C ARG A 55 2.60 -7.13 -5.40
N LEU A 56 1.58 -7.61 -6.09
CA LEU A 56 0.21 -7.78 -5.60
C LEU A 56 0.02 -9.25 -5.26
N ASP A 57 -0.09 -9.56 -3.97
CA ASP A 57 -0.45 -10.88 -3.46
C ASP A 57 -1.96 -10.91 -3.21
N ILE A 58 -2.66 -11.85 -3.84
CA ILE A 58 -4.11 -12.03 -3.75
C ILE A 58 -4.38 -13.36 -3.06
N GLY A 59 -5.16 -13.31 -1.97
CA GLY A 59 -5.73 -14.46 -1.27
C GLY A 59 -7.21 -14.64 -1.63
N GLU A 60 -7.92 -15.48 -0.89
CA GLU A 60 -9.35 -15.73 -1.16
C GLU A 60 -10.23 -14.48 -0.99
N ASN A 61 -9.95 -13.67 0.04
CA ASN A 61 -10.79 -12.55 0.44
C ASN A 61 -10.03 -11.24 0.62
N SER A 62 -8.70 -11.26 0.53
CA SER A 62 -7.85 -10.11 0.81
C SER A 62 -6.67 -10.06 -0.15
N SER A 63 -6.06 -8.88 -0.25
CA SER A 63 -4.86 -8.70 -1.04
C SER A 63 -3.92 -7.69 -0.38
N GLN A 64 -2.65 -7.76 -0.79
CA GLN A 64 -1.60 -6.86 -0.36
C GLN A 64 -0.74 -6.44 -1.55
N PHE A 65 -0.45 -5.14 -1.65
CA PHE A 65 0.42 -4.56 -2.66
C PHE A 65 1.64 -3.93 -1.98
N VAL A 66 2.84 -4.44 -2.29
CA VAL A 66 4.10 -4.07 -1.60
C VAL A 66 5.31 -4.03 -2.54
N SER A 67 6.36 -3.30 -2.12
CA SER A 67 7.65 -3.29 -2.81
C SER A 67 8.44 -4.55 -2.48
N VAL A 68 8.76 -5.34 -3.50
CA VAL A 68 9.64 -6.52 -3.39
C VAL A 68 11.01 -6.11 -2.84
N ILE A 69 11.48 -4.94 -3.25
CA ILE A 69 12.75 -4.37 -2.85
C ILE A 69 12.68 -3.91 -1.39
N GLY A 70 11.59 -3.26 -1.00
CA GLY A 70 11.33 -2.87 0.37
C GLY A 70 11.32 -4.06 1.32
N GLU A 71 10.65 -5.15 0.96
CA GLU A 71 10.65 -6.40 1.73
C GLU A 71 12.03 -7.02 1.84
N PHE A 72 12.77 -7.11 0.71
CA PHE A 72 14.13 -7.63 0.70
C PHE A 72 15.05 -6.83 1.63
N LEU A 73 15.00 -5.50 1.55
CA LEU A 73 15.83 -4.61 2.37
C LEU A 73 15.43 -4.69 3.84
N ALA A 74 14.14 -4.81 4.16
CA ALA A 74 13.67 -4.99 5.53
C ALA A 74 14.17 -6.30 6.15
N LYS A 75 14.15 -7.41 5.38
CA LYS A 75 14.59 -8.73 5.84
C LYS A 75 16.10 -8.87 5.96
N ASN A 76 16.86 -8.26 5.04
CA ASN A 76 18.31 -8.44 4.92
C ASN A 76 19.11 -7.21 5.36
N LYS A 77 18.51 -6.26 6.09
CA LYS A 77 19.13 -4.96 6.41
C LYS A 77 20.54 -5.08 6.97
N SER A 78 20.74 -5.91 7.99
CA SER A 78 22.05 -6.12 8.64
C SER A 78 23.07 -6.71 7.68
N ASP A 79 22.64 -7.65 6.85
CA ASP A 79 23.52 -8.41 5.96
C ASP A 79 23.91 -7.62 4.72
N VAL A 80 23.00 -6.78 4.21
CA VAL A 80 23.30 -5.81 3.15
C VAL A 80 24.27 -4.75 3.66
N VAL A 81 24.04 -4.18 4.85
CA VAL A 81 24.93 -3.17 5.44
C VAL A 81 26.32 -3.74 5.74
N SER A 82 26.38 -4.97 6.27
CA SER A 82 27.65 -5.66 6.54
C SER A 82 28.27 -6.33 5.32
N LYS A 83 27.71 -6.11 4.11
CA LYS A 83 28.18 -6.65 2.82
C LYS A 83 28.24 -8.18 2.75
N ARG A 84 27.50 -8.90 3.60
CA ARG A 84 27.34 -10.36 3.55
C ARG A 84 26.42 -10.80 2.42
N VAL A 85 25.43 -9.96 2.12
CA VAL A 85 24.49 -10.17 1.01
C VAL A 85 24.62 -9.00 0.05
N LYS A 86 24.86 -9.30 -1.23
CA LYS A 86 24.81 -8.30 -2.29
C LYS A 86 23.36 -7.92 -2.53
N ASN A 87 23.04 -6.62 -2.53
CA ASN A 87 21.72 -6.16 -2.97
C ASN A 87 21.59 -6.44 -4.48
N PRO A 88 20.67 -7.30 -4.95
CA PRO A 88 20.51 -7.57 -6.37
C PRO A 88 19.76 -6.44 -7.09
N TYR A 89 19.11 -5.53 -6.35
CA TYR A 89 18.26 -4.47 -6.87
C TYR A 89 18.98 -3.11 -6.97
N VAL A 90 20.29 -3.11 -7.23
CA VAL A 90 21.04 -1.85 -7.43
C VAL A 90 20.42 -1.05 -8.58
N GLY A 91 20.16 0.23 -8.36
CA GLY A 91 19.57 1.13 -9.36
C GLY A 91 18.05 1.22 -9.33
N TYR A 92 17.38 0.31 -8.61
CA TYR A 92 15.96 0.46 -8.29
C TYR A 92 15.78 1.34 -7.06
N ALA A 93 14.69 2.10 -7.06
CA ALA A 93 14.19 2.75 -5.87
C ALA A 93 13.28 1.79 -5.10
N SER A 94 12.92 2.16 -3.87
CA SER A 94 11.97 1.41 -3.06
C SER A 94 10.91 2.36 -2.55
N MET A 95 9.69 2.17 -3.04
CA MET A 95 8.52 2.78 -2.46
C MET A 95 8.26 2.20 -1.09
N ARG A 96 7.81 3.11 -0.23
CA ARG A 96 7.54 2.87 1.17
C ARG A 96 6.05 2.72 1.46
N ASP A 97 5.27 2.49 0.41
CA ASP A 97 3.83 2.46 0.48
C ASP A 97 3.35 1.00 0.42
N GLU A 98 2.54 0.59 1.38
CA GLU A 98 1.87 -0.70 1.40
C GLU A 98 0.36 -0.48 1.33
N VAL A 99 -0.34 -1.29 0.53
CA VAL A 99 -1.81 -1.25 0.44
C VAL A 99 -2.36 -2.63 0.75
N PHE A 100 -3.35 -2.68 1.62
CA PHE A 100 -4.09 -3.88 1.96
C PHE A 100 -5.56 -3.67 1.63
N LYS A 101 -6.21 -4.68 1.04
CA LYS A 101 -7.64 -4.64 0.71
C LYS A 101 -8.34 -5.77 1.45
N ASN A 102 -9.49 -5.46 2.04
CA ASN A 102 -10.28 -6.35 2.90
C ASN A 102 -9.53 -6.93 4.12
N THR A 103 -8.38 -6.37 4.48
CA THR A 103 -7.62 -6.73 5.68
C THR A 103 -6.91 -5.48 6.24
N PRO A 104 -6.87 -5.26 7.57
CA PRO A 104 -7.43 -6.12 8.62
C PRO A 104 -8.96 -6.06 8.73
N LYS A 105 -9.63 -5.18 7.98
CA LYS A 105 -11.09 -5.00 8.01
C LYS A 105 -11.70 -5.25 6.63
N SER A 106 -12.60 -6.22 6.54
CA SER A 106 -13.36 -6.51 5.31
C SER A 106 -14.19 -5.31 4.84
N GLY A 107 -14.24 -5.07 3.53
CA GLY A 107 -14.92 -3.93 2.89
C GLY A 107 -14.13 -2.62 2.93
N TYR A 108 -12.91 -2.64 3.47
CA TYR A 108 -12.04 -1.47 3.58
C TYR A 108 -10.68 -1.72 2.97
N MET A 109 -10.07 -0.63 2.52
CA MET A 109 -8.71 -0.54 2.06
C MET A 109 -7.88 0.19 3.10
N GLN A 110 -6.72 -0.37 3.45
CA GLN A 110 -5.77 0.22 4.39
C GLN A 110 -4.49 0.57 3.63
N PHE A 111 -4.16 1.85 3.57
CA PHE A 111 -2.88 2.35 3.08
C PHE A 111 -1.95 2.60 4.27
N VAL A 112 -0.68 2.22 4.14
CA VAL A 112 0.36 2.40 5.16
C VAL A 112 1.60 3.00 4.51
N HIS A 113 2.13 4.07 5.10
CA HIS A 113 3.40 4.68 4.70
C HIS A 113 4.52 4.32 5.69
N MET A 114 5.61 3.72 5.19
CA MET A 114 6.77 3.32 5.99
C MET A 114 7.51 4.55 6.54
N PRO A 115 7.88 4.54 7.84
CA PRO A 115 8.21 3.35 8.65
C PRO A 115 7.07 2.72 9.50
N GLY A 116 5.80 2.81 9.07
CA GLY A 116 4.75 1.87 9.51
C GLY A 116 3.79 2.44 10.55
N TRP A 117 3.70 3.77 10.64
CA TRP A 117 2.88 4.46 11.65
C TRP A 117 1.91 5.49 11.07
N ILE A 118 2.04 5.87 9.81
CA ILE A 118 1.03 6.69 9.14
C ILE A 118 0.18 5.76 8.30
N SER A 119 -1.12 5.75 8.58
CA SER A 119 -2.05 4.99 7.78
C SER A 119 -3.33 5.78 7.53
N CYS A 120 -4.02 5.46 6.45
CA CYS A 120 -5.40 5.88 6.23
C CYS A 120 -6.23 4.71 5.73
N ARG A 121 -7.54 4.84 5.88
CA ARG A 121 -8.49 3.81 5.49
C ARG A 121 -9.58 4.39 4.62
N ASP A 122 -9.89 3.69 3.53
CA ASP A 122 -10.95 4.02 2.60
C ASP A 122 -11.99 2.87 2.58
N LYS A 123 -13.28 3.19 2.46
CA LYS A 123 -14.31 2.18 2.18
C LYS A 123 -14.15 1.78 0.70
N ILE A 124 -14.12 0.48 0.40
CA ILE A 124 -13.90 0.00 -0.99
C ILE A 124 -15.15 0.22 -1.86
N ASP A 125 -16.32 -0.06 -1.30
CA ASP A 125 -17.60 0.06 -1.99
C ASP A 125 -17.82 1.50 -2.49
N GLY A 126 -17.91 1.67 -3.81
CA GLY A 126 -18.05 2.95 -4.48
C GLY A 126 -16.81 3.85 -4.45
N LEU A 127 -15.62 3.32 -4.11
CA LEU A 127 -14.40 4.14 -3.99
C LEU A 127 -13.95 4.73 -5.34
N PHE A 128 -14.14 3.98 -6.41
CA PHE A 128 -13.81 4.38 -7.77
C PHE A 128 -15.08 4.42 -8.60
N ASP A 129 -15.28 5.54 -9.29
CA ASP A 129 -16.30 5.68 -10.32
C ASP A 129 -15.64 5.33 -11.68
N TRP A 130 -15.70 4.05 -12.04
CA TRP A 130 -15.08 3.55 -13.26
C TRP A 130 -15.95 3.82 -14.48
N GLN A 131 -15.40 4.54 -15.44
CA GLN A 131 -15.97 4.73 -16.76
C GLN A 131 -15.35 3.70 -17.69
N LEU A 132 -16.13 2.67 -18.05
CA LEU A 132 -15.72 1.68 -19.04
C LEU A 132 -15.58 2.36 -20.40
N GLN A 133 -14.53 2.03 -21.12
CA GLN A 133 -14.22 2.63 -22.42
C GLN A 133 -14.10 1.54 -23.47
N GLU A 134 -14.37 1.90 -24.72
CA GLU A 134 -14.02 1.07 -25.85
C GLU A 134 -12.49 0.98 -25.99
N GLY A 135 -12.04 -0.16 -26.53
CA GLY A 135 -10.64 -0.43 -26.79
C GLY A 135 -10.18 -1.67 -26.05
N ASP A 136 -9.52 -2.54 -26.82
CA ASP A 136 -8.84 -3.72 -26.30
C ASP A 136 -7.33 -3.59 -26.55
N THR A 137 -6.56 -4.16 -25.65
CA THR A 137 -5.11 -4.30 -25.81
C THR A 137 -4.66 -5.63 -25.22
N ILE A 138 -3.40 -5.98 -25.43
CA ILE A 138 -2.79 -7.12 -24.75
C ILE A 138 -1.80 -6.58 -23.71
N VAL A 139 -1.95 -7.01 -22.46
CA VAL A 139 -0.98 -6.76 -21.38
C VAL A 139 -0.64 -8.09 -20.75
N CYS A 140 0.66 -8.40 -20.65
CA CYS A 140 1.14 -9.64 -20.05
C CYS A 140 0.45 -10.90 -20.63
N GLU A 141 0.22 -10.91 -21.95
CA GLU A 141 -0.44 -11.99 -22.71
C GLU A 141 -1.97 -12.13 -22.50
N TYR A 142 -2.60 -11.24 -21.73
CA TYR A 142 -4.04 -11.22 -21.55
C TYR A 142 -4.70 -10.13 -22.41
N THR A 143 -5.82 -10.47 -23.03
CA THR A 143 -6.74 -9.46 -23.59
C THR A 143 -7.30 -8.62 -22.46
N CYS A 144 -7.15 -7.31 -22.58
CA CYS A 144 -7.55 -6.33 -21.59
C CYS A 144 -8.50 -5.29 -22.18
N HIS A 145 -9.46 -4.87 -21.37
CA HIS A 145 -10.38 -3.78 -21.66
C HIS A 145 -9.95 -2.51 -20.94
N LYS A 146 -10.37 -1.37 -21.47
CA LYS A 146 -10.02 -0.05 -20.95
C LYS A 146 -11.06 0.46 -19.95
N ALA A 147 -10.58 1.06 -18.87
CA ALA A 147 -11.42 1.87 -17.99
C ALA A 147 -10.68 3.16 -17.58
N ILE A 148 -11.44 4.20 -17.27
CA ILE A 148 -10.93 5.48 -16.79
C ILE A 148 -11.63 5.85 -15.49
N THR A 149 -10.92 6.47 -14.56
CA THR A 149 -11.54 7.10 -13.38
C THR A 149 -10.79 8.37 -13.01
N THR A 150 -11.47 9.29 -12.34
CA THR A 150 -10.81 10.41 -11.65
C THR A 150 -10.90 10.17 -10.15
N PHE A 151 -9.77 9.87 -9.54
CA PHE A 151 -9.66 9.57 -8.13
C PHE A 151 -8.77 10.61 -7.46
N ARG A 152 -9.35 11.35 -6.50
CA ARG A 152 -8.66 12.37 -5.68
C ARG A 152 -7.76 13.27 -6.53
N GLY A 153 -8.36 13.95 -7.50
CA GLY A 153 -7.69 14.95 -8.33
C GLY A 153 -6.68 14.41 -9.35
N ARG A 154 -6.57 13.08 -9.54
CA ARG A 154 -5.85 12.48 -10.67
C ARG A 154 -6.77 11.64 -11.53
N THR A 155 -6.65 11.80 -12.84
CA THR A 155 -7.30 10.93 -13.82
C THR A 155 -6.37 9.79 -14.19
N TRP A 156 -6.90 8.57 -14.09
CA TRP A 156 -6.20 7.31 -14.34
C TRP A 156 -6.83 6.58 -15.51
N THR A 157 -6.00 6.09 -16.42
CA THR A 157 -6.38 5.09 -17.42
C THR A 157 -5.85 3.74 -16.99
N VAL A 158 -6.70 2.72 -16.96
CA VAL A 158 -6.35 1.36 -16.58
C VAL A 158 -6.75 0.36 -17.65
N TRP A 159 -6.05 -0.77 -17.69
CA TRP A 159 -6.37 -1.91 -18.53
C TRP A 159 -6.55 -3.14 -17.64
N TYR A 160 -7.71 -3.79 -17.74
CA TYR A 160 -8.09 -4.93 -16.91
C TYR A 160 -8.51 -6.13 -17.76
N THR A 161 -8.25 -7.35 -17.30
CA THR A 161 -8.61 -8.57 -18.03
C THR A 161 -9.74 -9.34 -17.35
N LEU A 162 -10.69 -9.83 -18.13
CA LEU A 162 -11.72 -10.77 -17.66
C LEU A 162 -11.20 -12.21 -17.53
N GLY A 163 -10.02 -12.52 -18.09
CA GLY A 163 -9.40 -13.84 -17.97
C GLY A 163 -8.93 -14.17 -16.55
N LEU A 164 -8.75 -13.12 -15.73
CA LEU A 164 -8.42 -13.22 -14.31
C LEU A 164 -9.49 -12.45 -13.53
N PRO A 165 -10.59 -13.11 -13.11
CA PRO A 165 -11.78 -12.46 -12.55
C PRO A 165 -11.59 -12.02 -11.07
N TYR A 166 -10.44 -11.42 -10.77
CA TYR A 166 -10.15 -10.82 -9.47
C TYR A 166 -10.44 -9.32 -9.55
N SER A 167 -11.35 -8.81 -8.71
CA SER A 167 -11.66 -7.37 -8.66
C SER A 167 -10.58 -6.59 -7.91
N ASP A 168 -9.36 -6.60 -8.44
CA ASP A 168 -8.16 -6.10 -7.78
C ASP A 168 -7.19 -5.46 -8.80
N GLY A 169 -6.06 -4.94 -8.31
CA GLY A 169 -5.12 -4.19 -9.12
C GLY A 169 -3.98 -3.54 -8.32
N PRO A 170 -3.00 -2.94 -9.01
CA PRO A 170 -1.87 -2.29 -8.36
C PRO A 170 -2.34 -1.08 -7.54
N TRP A 171 -1.56 -0.74 -6.52
CA TRP A 171 -1.86 0.35 -5.60
C TRP A 171 -3.26 0.17 -4.98
N LYS A 172 -4.11 1.20 -5.05
CA LYS A 172 -5.46 1.22 -4.50
C LYS A 172 -6.52 0.70 -5.48
N PHE A 173 -6.20 0.46 -6.75
CA PHE A 173 -7.27 0.16 -7.73
C PHE A 173 -7.95 -1.17 -7.49
N CYS A 174 -9.29 -1.18 -7.52
CA CYS A 174 -10.15 -2.35 -7.41
C CYS A 174 -11.56 -1.99 -7.94
N GLY A 175 -12.49 -2.95 -7.96
CA GLY A 175 -13.90 -2.69 -8.30
C GLY A 175 -14.27 -2.89 -9.78
N LEU A 176 -13.31 -3.23 -10.63
CA LEU A 176 -13.58 -3.71 -11.99
C LEU A 176 -13.88 -5.22 -11.99
N PRO A 177 -14.56 -5.78 -13.01
CA PRO A 177 -14.93 -7.21 -13.03
C PRO A 177 -13.74 -8.16 -13.29
N GLY A 178 -12.52 -7.64 -13.38
CA GLY A 178 -11.31 -8.44 -13.57
C GLY A 178 -10.05 -7.67 -13.17
N LEU A 179 -8.92 -8.37 -13.21
CA LEU A 179 -7.66 -7.89 -12.65
C LEU A 179 -7.07 -6.77 -13.51
N ILE A 180 -6.71 -5.65 -12.88
CA ILE A 180 -6.02 -4.54 -13.54
C ILE A 180 -4.56 -4.90 -13.75
N LEU A 181 -4.14 -5.03 -15.01
CA LEU A 181 -2.76 -5.39 -15.38
C LEU A 181 -1.90 -4.17 -15.74
N TYR A 182 -2.53 -3.04 -16.06
CA TYR A 182 -1.83 -1.79 -16.32
C TYR A 182 -2.61 -0.60 -15.78
N ALA A 183 -1.90 0.40 -15.27
CA ALA A 183 -2.48 1.69 -14.92
C ALA A 183 -1.48 2.82 -15.18
N SER A 184 -1.95 3.96 -15.68
CA SER A 184 -1.14 5.18 -15.77
C SER A 184 -1.97 6.42 -15.52
N ASP A 185 -1.37 7.43 -14.89
CA ASP A 185 -2.04 8.72 -14.71
C ASP A 185 -1.89 9.61 -15.96
N SER A 186 -2.83 10.54 -16.10
CA SER A 186 -2.89 11.50 -17.21
C SER A 186 -1.70 12.46 -17.29
N GLU A 187 -0.96 12.65 -16.20
CA GLU A 187 0.23 13.53 -16.14
C GLU A 187 1.53 12.78 -16.46
N GLY A 188 1.48 11.45 -16.65
CA GLY A 188 2.66 10.63 -16.91
C GLY A 188 3.62 10.53 -15.72
N CYS A 189 3.18 10.94 -14.53
CA CYS A 189 3.95 10.85 -13.30
C CYS A 189 4.01 9.42 -12.77
N PHE A 190 3.03 8.57 -13.06
CA PHE A 190 2.90 7.23 -12.50
C PHE A 190 2.46 6.22 -13.55
N ARG A 191 3.11 5.04 -13.54
CA ARG A 191 2.74 3.90 -14.38
C ARG A 191 2.99 2.59 -13.64
N PHE A 192 2.02 1.70 -13.71
CA PHE A 192 2.09 0.32 -13.25
C PHE A 192 1.94 -0.59 -14.45
N ASN A 193 2.89 -1.49 -14.67
CA ASN A 193 2.88 -2.42 -15.78
C ASN A 193 3.10 -3.85 -15.26
N CYS A 194 2.11 -4.72 -15.39
CA CYS A 194 2.24 -6.14 -15.06
C CYS A 194 3.32 -6.79 -15.95
N ILE A 195 4.25 -7.50 -15.31
CA ILE A 195 5.36 -8.19 -15.96
C ILE A 195 5.44 -9.67 -15.62
N GLY A 196 4.60 -10.16 -14.70
CA GLY A 196 4.59 -11.56 -14.32
C GLY A 196 3.38 -11.90 -13.46
N ILE A 197 2.82 -13.09 -13.68
CA ILE A 197 1.70 -13.64 -12.93
C ILE A 197 2.08 -15.08 -12.56
N GLU A 198 2.08 -15.37 -11.27
CA GLU A 198 2.54 -16.65 -10.72
C GLU A 198 1.52 -17.19 -9.73
N LYS A 199 1.49 -18.52 -9.58
CA LYS A 199 0.74 -19.15 -8.50
C LYS A 199 1.32 -18.70 -7.16
N GLY A 200 0.45 -18.31 -6.23
CA GLY A 200 0.85 -17.96 -4.88
C GLY A 200 1.56 -19.11 -4.17
N ASP A 201 2.54 -18.77 -3.35
CA ASP A 201 3.32 -19.73 -2.53
C ASP A 201 2.63 -20.06 -1.18
N GLY A 202 1.44 -19.51 -0.93
CA GLY A 202 0.65 -19.74 0.27
C GLY A 202 1.06 -18.91 1.50
N HIS A 203 1.96 -17.92 1.37
CA HIS A 203 2.33 -17.07 2.51
C HIS A 203 1.14 -16.23 3.03
N ASP A 204 1.18 -15.86 4.31
CA ASP A 204 0.12 -15.06 4.94
C ASP A 204 0.12 -13.61 4.44
N ILE A 205 -1.04 -13.13 4.00
CA ILE A 205 -1.34 -11.71 3.79
C ILE A 205 -1.74 -11.10 5.14
N LYS A 206 -0.81 -10.36 5.74
CA LYS A 206 -1.05 -9.67 7.01
C LYS A 206 -0.29 -8.35 7.12
N MET A 207 -1.01 -7.34 7.56
CA MET A 207 -0.41 -6.06 7.91
C MET A 207 0.45 -6.22 9.16
N LYS A 208 1.71 -5.79 9.08
CA LYS A 208 2.60 -5.75 10.25
C LYS A 208 2.15 -4.64 11.19
N THR A 209 1.75 -5.00 12.39
CA THR A 209 1.45 -4.02 13.45
C THR A 209 2.75 -3.62 14.17
N PRO A 210 2.91 -2.34 14.54
CA PRO A 210 4.01 -1.93 15.40
C PRO A 210 3.93 -2.62 16.77
N LYS A 211 5.06 -2.67 17.48
CA LYS A 211 5.15 -3.28 18.82
C LYS A 211 4.19 -2.65 19.84
N SER A 212 3.82 -1.38 19.65
CA SER A 212 2.82 -0.69 20.46
C SER A 212 1.40 -1.27 20.29
N GLY A 213 1.15 -2.03 19.21
CA GLY A 213 -0.19 -2.49 18.83
C GLY A 213 -1.10 -1.40 18.27
N VAL A 214 -0.65 -0.14 18.25
CA VAL A 214 -1.43 1.02 17.80
C VAL A 214 -0.89 1.54 16.48
N ILE A 215 -1.76 1.62 15.48
CA ILE A 215 -1.49 2.28 14.20
C ILE A 215 -2.36 3.53 14.14
N ASP A 216 -1.73 4.69 14.07
CA ASP A 216 -2.47 5.92 13.86
C ASP A 216 -3.10 5.90 12.46
N THR A 217 -4.44 5.88 12.45
CA THR A 217 -5.24 5.94 11.22
C THR A 217 -5.82 7.33 11.09
N TYR A 218 -5.37 8.07 10.08
CA TYR A 218 -5.78 9.43 9.79
C TYR A 218 -6.70 9.48 8.57
N MET A 219 -7.28 10.66 8.33
CA MET A 219 -7.92 10.96 7.06
C MET A 219 -6.87 10.97 5.92
N PRO A 220 -7.22 10.52 4.71
CA PRO A 220 -6.29 10.46 3.58
C PRO A 220 -5.61 11.80 3.25
N GLU A 221 -6.32 12.92 3.34
CA GLU A 221 -5.79 14.28 3.19
C GLU A 221 -4.65 14.55 4.18
N ARG A 222 -4.82 14.08 5.41
CA ARG A 222 -3.86 14.27 6.50
C ARG A 222 -2.60 13.42 6.28
N VAL A 223 -2.77 12.19 5.80
CA VAL A 223 -1.65 11.33 5.41
C VAL A 223 -0.86 11.96 4.27
N ALA A 224 -1.55 12.45 3.23
CA ALA A 224 -0.92 13.16 2.12
C ALA A 224 -0.13 14.38 2.59
N GLU A 225 -0.68 15.18 3.51
CA GLU A 225 0.02 16.32 4.10
C GLU A 225 1.33 15.89 4.80
N ILE A 226 1.29 14.85 5.65
CA ILE A 226 2.48 14.38 6.35
C ILE A 226 3.52 13.87 5.34
N MET A 227 3.10 13.08 4.34
CA MET A 227 3.99 12.59 3.28
C MET A 227 4.67 13.72 2.47
N MET A 228 3.98 14.83 2.25
CA MET A 228 4.54 16.01 1.58
C MET A 228 5.60 16.72 2.41
N LEU A 229 5.51 16.67 3.74
CA LEU A 229 6.49 17.29 4.64
C LEU A 229 7.84 16.57 4.63
N GLU A 230 7.88 15.29 4.27
CA GLU A 230 9.06 14.45 4.40
C GLU A 230 10.32 15.06 3.76
N TYR A 231 10.15 15.63 2.57
CA TYR A 231 11.22 16.26 1.81
C TYR A 231 11.10 17.79 1.77
N TRP A 232 9.94 18.35 2.13
CA TRP A 232 9.72 19.79 2.17
C TRP A 232 10.24 20.43 3.46
N ASP A 233 9.90 19.83 4.60
CA ASP A 233 10.32 20.27 5.94
C ASP A 233 10.48 19.04 6.85
N PRO A 234 11.67 18.41 6.85
CA PRO A 234 11.94 17.21 7.65
C PRO A 234 11.71 17.41 9.15
N SER A 235 11.86 18.66 9.65
CA SER A 235 11.60 18.97 11.07
C SER A 235 10.09 18.94 11.35
N ALA A 236 9.29 19.59 10.51
CA ALA A 236 7.84 19.51 10.61
C ALA A 236 7.35 18.07 10.46
N HIS A 237 7.87 17.32 9.49
CA HIS A 237 7.57 15.89 9.32
C HIS A 237 7.86 15.11 10.61
N PHE A 238 9.06 15.24 11.18
CA PHE A 238 9.44 14.59 12.44
C PHE A 238 8.47 14.93 13.57
N SER A 239 8.12 16.21 13.72
CA SER A 239 7.17 16.64 14.76
C SER A 239 5.77 16.11 14.54
N GLN A 240 5.27 16.05 13.30
CA GLN A 240 3.97 15.43 13.01
C GLN A 240 3.98 13.93 13.32
N MET A 241 5.11 13.26 13.08
CA MET A 241 5.26 11.80 13.26
C MET A 241 5.40 11.36 14.71
N THR A 242 6.06 12.17 15.53
CA THR A 242 6.47 11.76 16.89
C THR A 242 5.72 12.51 17.98
N GLY A 243 5.02 13.59 17.65
CA GLY A 243 4.48 14.54 18.62
C GLY A 243 5.56 15.35 19.35
N MET A 244 6.85 15.12 19.06
CA MET A 244 7.96 15.81 19.70
C MET A 244 8.33 17.09 18.94
N SER A 245 8.60 18.16 19.67
CA SER A 245 9.26 19.33 19.09
C SER A 245 10.74 19.01 18.85
N GLY A 246 11.18 19.04 17.60
CA GLY A 246 12.57 18.75 17.25
C GLY A 246 12.96 19.41 15.92
N GLN A 247 14.25 19.73 15.77
CA GLN A 247 14.81 20.22 14.51
C GLN A 247 15.72 19.16 13.91
N VAL A 248 15.39 18.75 12.68
CA VAL A 248 16.27 17.94 11.85
C VAL A 248 17.28 18.90 11.21
N THR A 249 18.50 18.92 11.74
CA THR A 249 19.57 19.84 11.29
C THR A 249 20.57 19.19 10.34
N ARG A 250 20.68 17.86 10.38
CA ARG A 250 21.62 17.08 9.57
C ARG A 250 20.97 15.81 9.07
N MET A 251 21.35 15.39 7.88
CA MET A 251 20.94 14.13 7.26
C MET A 251 22.17 13.46 6.66
N TRP A 252 22.19 12.13 6.62
CA TRP A 252 23.26 11.35 6.01
C TRP A 252 22.69 10.42 4.95
N ASP A 253 23.44 10.23 3.86
CA ASP A 253 23.13 9.22 2.86
C ASP A 253 23.47 7.80 3.38
N PRO A 254 23.09 6.72 2.67
CA PRO A 254 23.44 5.36 3.06
C PRO A 254 24.95 5.08 3.12
N GLN A 255 25.80 5.94 2.54
CA GLN A 255 27.26 5.84 2.53
C GLN A 255 27.89 6.60 3.72
N GLY A 256 27.07 7.29 4.53
CA GLY A 256 27.53 8.05 5.69
C GLY A 256 27.98 9.47 5.37
N ASN A 257 27.75 9.97 4.15
CA ASN A 257 28.06 11.36 3.80
C ASN A 257 26.92 12.28 4.24
N GLU A 258 27.25 13.46 4.76
CA GLU A 258 26.25 14.47 5.09
C GLU A 258 25.57 15.00 3.82
N VAL A 259 24.24 14.99 3.82
CA VAL A 259 23.41 15.45 2.70
C VAL A 259 22.82 16.81 3.04
N LYS A 260 22.99 17.76 2.12
CA LYS A 260 22.36 19.08 2.23
C LYS A 260 20.84 18.92 2.17
N ILE A 261 20.15 19.42 3.20
CA ILE A 261 18.69 19.48 3.24
C ILE A 261 18.23 20.56 2.27
N VAL A 262 17.71 20.14 1.12
CA VAL A 262 17.08 21.03 0.13
C VAL A 262 15.61 20.64 0.04
N PRO A 263 14.67 21.57 0.35
CA PRO A 263 13.25 21.31 0.23
C PRO A 263 12.89 20.85 -1.18
N LYS A 264 12.15 19.74 -1.28
CA LYS A 264 11.57 19.24 -2.53
C LYS A 264 10.09 18.99 -2.38
N THR A 265 9.33 19.23 -3.45
CA THR A 265 7.89 19.00 -3.49
C THR A 265 7.63 17.58 -3.98
N ARG A 266 7.14 16.71 -3.09
CA ARG A 266 6.79 15.33 -3.46
C ARG A 266 5.58 15.34 -4.41
N ILE A 267 5.60 14.46 -5.40
CA ILE A 267 4.42 14.15 -6.21
C ILE A 267 3.74 12.93 -5.59
N LEU A 268 2.45 13.06 -5.25
CA LEU A 268 1.65 11.99 -4.66
C LEU A 268 0.69 11.38 -5.69
N TYR A 269 0.32 10.11 -5.49
CA TYR A 269 -0.75 9.44 -6.22
C TYR A 269 -2.12 10.13 -6.10
N GLU A 270 -2.33 10.85 -5.00
CA GLU A 270 -3.59 11.52 -4.68
C GLU A 270 -3.33 13.02 -4.52
N LYS A 271 -4.19 13.84 -5.12
CA LYS A 271 -4.21 15.30 -5.01
C LYS A 271 -5.43 15.75 -4.22
N PHE A 272 -5.16 16.32 -3.05
CA PHE A 272 -6.19 16.88 -2.21
C PHE A 272 -6.13 18.41 -2.27
N PRO A 273 -7.19 19.11 -2.74
CA PRO A 273 -7.18 20.57 -2.86
C PRO A 273 -6.83 21.31 -1.56
N GLY A 274 -7.16 20.72 -0.39
CA GLY A 274 -6.84 21.28 0.92
C GLY A 274 -5.38 21.09 1.38
N VAL A 275 -4.59 20.25 0.69
CA VAL A 275 -3.21 19.95 1.07
C VAL A 275 -2.26 20.88 0.32
N ASN A 276 -1.84 21.96 0.99
CA ASN A 276 -0.85 22.90 0.46
C ASN A 276 0.26 23.17 1.50
N VAL A 277 1.29 22.32 1.47
CA VAL A 277 2.43 22.44 2.41
C VAL A 277 3.24 23.71 2.19
N LYS A 278 3.32 24.23 0.96
CA LYS A 278 4.05 25.48 0.64
C LYS A 278 3.42 26.68 1.35
N LYS A 279 2.08 26.71 1.44
CA LYS A 279 1.32 27.75 2.14
C LYS A 279 1.39 27.59 3.66
N LYS A 280 1.25 26.36 4.17
CA LYS A 280 1.18 26.10 5.61
C LYS A 280 2.55 26.08 6.30
N TYR A 281 3.58 25.68 5.58
CA TYR A 281 4.97 25.59 6.05
C TYR A 281 5.87 26.41 5.11
N PRO A 282 5.79 27.76 5.18
CA PRO A 282 6.59 28.62 4.31
C PRO A 282 8.07 28.49 4.67
N GLN A 283 8.91 28.31 3.66
CA GLN A 283 10.36 28.26 3.85
C GLN A 283 10.85 29.63 4.35
N LYS A 284 11.62 29.64 5.45
CA LYS A 284 12.25 30.87 5.94
C LYS A 284 13.26 31.34 4.90
N LYS A 285 13.06 32.54 4.32
CA LYS A 285 14.11 33.19 3.50
C LYS A 285 15.39 33.26 4.33
N SER A 286 16.50 32.74 3.81
CA SER A 286 17.77 32.84 4.52
C SER A 286 18.08 34.34 4.68
N SER A 287 18.05 34.81 5.92
CA SER A 287 18.55 36.14 6.23
C SER A 287 20.06 36.06 6.12
N THR A 288 20.58 36.33 4.93
CA THR A 288 21.97 36.75 4.77
C THR A 288 22.09 38.10 5.47
N LYS A 289 22.19 38.08 6.81
CA LYS A 289 22.81 39.17 7.55
C LYS A 289 24.26 39.17 7.08
N LYS A 290 24.54 39.96 6.03
CA LYS A 290 25.87 40.49 5.78
C LYS A 290 26.31 41.10 7.11
N LYS A 291 27.21 40.42 7.82
CA LYS A 291 28.00 41.07 8.88
C LYS A 291 28.74 42.21 8.17
N LYS A 292 28.28 43.43 8.40
CA LYS A 292 29.09 44.62 8.19
C LYS A 292 30.10 44.71 9.31
#